data_AF-A0AAP8GJ95-F1
#
_entry.id   AF-A0AAP8GJ95-F1
#
_cell.length_a   1.000
_cell.length_b   1.000
_cell.length_c   1.000
_cell.angle_alpha   90.00
_cell.angle_beta   90.00
_cell.angle_gamma   90.00
#
_symmetry.space_group_name_H-M   'P 1'
#
loop_
_entity.id
_entity.type
_entity.pdbx_description
1 polymer ?
#
loop_
_entity_poly.entity_id
_entity_poly.type
_entity_poly.pdbx_seq_one_letter_code
_entity_poly.pdbx_strand_id
1 'polypeptide(L)'
;MSVIQYVASDAGTFPEDAYFLDPRHIDELTSEWEFESLAQDAALDYFDNHDGWESDWPLDIELFIDGESIGVFAVEMEHVPRFSARKKQETAQ
;
A
#
# COMPACT_ATOMS: atom_id res chain seq x y z
N MET A 1 12.35 -11.61 1.74
CA MET A 1 11.31 -10.58 1.91
C MET A 1 11.91 -9.32 1.34
N SER A 2 11.38 -8.87 0.21
CA SER A 2 11.82 -7.62 -0.41
C SER A 2 11.04 -6.51 0.29
N VAL A 3 11.72 -5.67 1.05
CA VAL A 3 11.10 -4.49 1.68
C VAL A 3 11.00 -3.41 0.61
N ILE A 4 9.82 -2.85 0.45
CA ILE A 4 9.56 -1.77 -0.51
C ILE A 4 9.71 -0.45 0.23
N GLN A 5 10.59 0.42 -0.28
CA GLN A 5 10.89 1.69 0.37
C GLN A 5 10.08 2.79 -0.30
N TYR A 6 9.32 3.56 0.49
CA TYR A 6 8.52 4.68 0.01
C TYR A 6 8.86 5.96 0.75
N VAL A 7 8.98 7.04 0.00
CA VAL A 7 9.27 8.39 0.47
C VAL A 7 8.00 9.20 0.43
N ALA A 8 7.59 9.76 1.56
CA ALA A 8 6.39 10.58 1.69
C ALA A 8 6.71 12.05 2.03
N SER A 9 7.92 12.53 1.72
CA SER A 9 8.30 13.93 1.88
C SER A 9 9.21 14.36 0.73
N ASP A 10 9.07 15.60 0.28
CA ASP A 10 9.96 16.22 -0.72
C ASP A 10 11.26 16.76 -0.08
N ALA A 11 11.28 16.89 1.26
CA ALA A 11 12.45 17.34 2.00
C ALA A 11 13.25 16.13 2.49
N GLY A 12 14.51 15.97 2.07
CA GLY A 12 15.39 14.94 2.63
C GLY A 12 16.37 14.33 1.63
N THR A 13 17.24 13.45 2.13
CA THR A 13 18.08 12.57 1.30
C THR A 13 17.55 11.15 1.47
N PHE A 14 17.09 10.54 0.38
CA PHE A 14 16.45 9.24 0.38
C PHE A 14 17.27 8.23 -0.42
N PRO A 15 17.07 6.92 -0.22
CA PRO A 15 17.70 5.89 -1.06
C PRO A 15 17.31 6.08 -2.54
N GLU A 16 18.24 5.84 -3.46
CA GLU A 16 17.96 5.93 -4.92
C GLU A 16 16.89 4.92 -5.40
N ASP A 17 16.69 3.84 -4.64
CA ASP A 17 15.70 2.78 -4.90
C ASP A 17 14.34 3.02 -4.23
N ALA A 18 14.14 4.13 -3.50
CA ALA A 18 12.88 4.39 -2.81
C ALA A 18 11.85 5.05 -3.76
N TYR A 19 10.63 4.53 -3.78
CA TYR A 19 9.52 5.06 -4.55
C TYR A 19 8.99 6.35 -3.93
N PHE A 20 8.61 7.32 -4.76
CA PHE A 20 8.04 8.57 -4.27
C PHE A 20 6.52 8.45 -4.17
N LEU A 21 6.00 8.44 -2.95
CA LEU A 21 4.57 8.55 -2.71
C LEU A 21 4.22 10.04 -2.75
N ASP A 22 3.35 10.46 -3.67
CA ASP A 22 2.90 11.85 -3.72
C ASP A 22 2.34 12.26 -2.36
N PRO A 23 3.03 13.15 -1.62
CA PRO A 23 2.66 13.44 -0.26
C PRO A 23 1.46 14.36 -0.29
N ARG A 24 0.27 13.78 -0.17
CA ARG A 24 -0.93 14.55 0.17
C ARG A 24 -0.79 15.04 1.61
N HIS A 25 -0.01 16.09 1.80
CA HIS A 25 0.12 16.91 3.02
C HIS A 25 0.18 16.08 4.32
N ILE A 26 1.34 15.51 4.61
CA ILE A 26 1.63 14.97 5.95
C ILE A 26 1.94 16.18 6.84
N ASP A 27 0.96 16.62 7.63
CA ASP A 27 1.21 17.60 8.67
C ASP A 27 2.15 17.00 9.74
N GLU A 28 3.06 17.81 10.31
CA GLU A 28 3.99 17.46 11.40
C GLU A 28 3.33 16.87 12.68
N LEU A 29 2.00 16.77 12.71
CA LEU A 29 1.17 16.18 13.78
C LEU A 29 0.66 14.77 13.44
N THR A 30 1.31 14.09 12.51
CA THR A 30 0.90 12.75 12.06
C THR A 30 0.91 11.77 13.23
N SER A 31 -0.28 11.30 13.55
CA SER A 31 -0.50 10.25 14.55
C SER A 31 -0.38 8.87 13.86
N GLU A 32 -0.24 7.79 14.64
CA GLU A 32 0.02 6.44 14.13
C GLU A 32 -0.91 6.00 12.97
N TRP A 33 -2.20 6.37 13.04
CA TRP A 33 -3.20 6.11 11.99
C TRP A 33 -2.87 6.75 10.63
N GLU A 34 -2.18 7.88 10.59
CA GLU A 34 -1.77 8.53 9.35
C GLU A 34 -0.64 7.72 8.68
N PHE A 35 0.30 7.18 9.47
CA PHE A 35 1.34 6.30 8.93
C PHE A 35 0.75 4.99 8.41
N GLU A 36 -0.24 4.42 9.09
CA GLU A 36 -1.00 3.28 8.58
C GLU A 36 -1.73 3.59 7.28
N SER A 37 -2.31 4.80 7.15
CA SER A 37 -2.96 5.26 5.92
C SER A 37 -1.95 5.48 4.79
N LEU A 38 -0.77 6.01 5.08
CA LEU A 38 0.30 6.23 4.11
C LEU A 38 0.88 4.91 3.61
N ALA A 39 1.08 3.93 4.49
CA ALA A 39 1.50 2.60 4.10
C ALA A 39 0.47 1.95 3.15
N GLN A 40 -0.83 2.19 3.38
CA GLN A 40 -1.89 1.73 2.48
C GLN A 40 -1.88 2.47 1.12
N ASP A 41 -1.68 3.79 1.08
CA ASP A 41 -1.55 4.55 -0.17
C ASP A 41 -0.29 4.11 -0.95
N ALA A 42 0.83 3.85 -0.27
CA ALA A 42 2.05 3.29 -0.86
C ALA A 42 1.85 1.89 -1.45
N ALA A 43 1.15 1.03 -0.71
CA ALA A 43 0.75 -0.29 -1.18
C ALA A 43 -0.14 -0.20 -2.43
N LEU A 44 -1.09 0.74 -2.45
CA LEU A 44 -1.97 0.96 -3.58
C LEU A 44 -1.21 1.47 -4.80
N ASP A 45 -0.27 2.40 -4.61
CA ASP A 45 0.60 2.89 -5.68
C ASP A 45 1.44 1.75 -6.27
N TYR A 46 2.04 0.92 -5.40
CA TYR A 46 2.79 -0.25 -5.85
C TYR A 46 1.91 -1.26 -6.61
N PHE A 47 0.67 -1.43 -6.15
CA PHE A 47 -0.33 -2.27 -6.78
C PHE A 47 -0.72 -1.80 -8.19
N ASP A 48 -0.93 -0.50 -8.39
CA ASP A 48 -1.39 0.08 -9.65
C ASP A 48 -0.24 0.33 -10.64
N ASN A 49 0.94 0.76 -10.16
CA ASN A 49 2.04 1.25 -10.99
C ASN A 49 3.24 0.29 -11.13
N HIS A 50 3.42 -0.70 -10.24
CA HIS A 50 4.70 -1.41 -10.08
C HIS A 50 4.65 -2.95 -10.03
N ASP A 51 3.56 -3.58 -10.52
CA ASP A 51 3.32 -5.05 -10.46
C ASP A 51 2.83 -5.61 -9.12
N GLY A 52 2.24 -4.79 -8.24
CA GLY A 52 1.62 -5.35 -7.03
C GLY A 52 0.42 -6.27 -7.32
N TRP A 53 -0.15 -6.26 -8.53
CA TRP A 53 -1.18 -7.23 -8.96
C TRP A 53 -0.68 -8.67 -9.00
N GLU A 54 0.59 -8.88 -9.37
CA GLU A 54 1.22 -10.22 -9.45
C GLU A 54 2.10 -10.52 -8.21
N SER A 55 2.19 -9.59 -7.27
CA SER A 55 3.04 -9.73 -6.09
C SER A 55 2.42 -10.61 -4.99
N ASP A 56 3.28 -11.26 -4.22
CA ASP A 56 2.88 -12.01 -3.02
C ASP A 56 2.63 -11.04 -1.85
N TRP A 57 1.36 -10.84 -1.50
CA TRP A 57 0.94 -10.09 -0.31
C TRP A 57 0.89 -11.02 0.92
N PRO A 58 1.23 -10.55 2.14
CA PRO A 58 1.53 -9.16 2.53
C PRO A 58 2.90 -8.64 2.06
N LEU A 59 2.95 -7.32 1.83
CA LEU A 59 4.16 -6.59 1.49
C LEU A 59 4.65 -5.77 2.69
N ASP A 60 5.97 -5.79 2.92
CA ASP A 60 6.64 -4.95 3.91
C ASP A 60 6.98 -3.60 3.28
N ILE A 61 6.33 -2.53 3.73
CA ILE A 61 6.55 -1.17 3.23
C ILE A 61 7.26 -0.33 4.29
N GLU A 62 8.45 0.14 3.97
CA GLU A 62 9.21 1.07 4.81
C GLU A 62 8.92 2.50 4.39
N LEU A 63 8.44 3.31 5.33
CA LEU A 63 8.13 4.72 5.09
C LEU A 63 9.27 5.63 5.54
N PHE A 64 9.66 6.54 4.67
CA PHE A 64 10.64 7.59 4.93
C PHE A 64 10.00 8.97 4.89
N ILE A 65 10.21 9.76 5.93
CA ILE A 65 9.74 11.16 6.05
C ILE A 65 10.93 12.00 6.52
N ASP A 66 11.16 13.13 5.86
CA ASP A 66 12.25 14.06 6.20
C ASP A 66 13.66 13.43 6.23
N GLY A 67 13.86 12.36 5.45
CA GLY A 67 15.10 11.58 5.43
C GLY A 67 15.27 10.59 6.60
N GLU A 68 14.26 10.43 7.46
CA GLU A 68 14.22 9.46 8.55
C GLU A 68 13.25 8.31 8.24
N SER A 69 13.64 7.08 8.59
CA SER A 69 12.76 5.90 8.50
C SER A 69 11.79 5.95 9.68
N ILE A 70 10.50 6.08 9.38
CA ILE A 70 9.42 6.12 10.37
C ILE A 70 9.11 4.72 10.89
N GLY A 71 9.23 3.72 10.01
CA GLY A 71 9.01 2.32 10.35
C GLY A 71 8.63 1.48 9.16
N VAL A 72 8.61 0.16 9.39
CA VAL A 72 8.16 -0.84 8.42
C VAL A 72 6.75 -1.27 8.78
N PHE A 73 5.84 -1.13 7.83
CA PHE A 73 4.44 -1.50 7.92
C PHE A 73 4.17 -2.71 7.04
N ALA A 74 3.64 -3.78 7.63
CA ALA A 74 3.19 -4.94 6.88
C ALA A 74 1.78 -4.66 6.36
N VAL A 75 1.64 -4.44 5.06
CA VAL A 75 0.35 -4.17 4.42
C VAL A 75 -0.19 -5.45 3.80
N GLU A 76 -1.35 -5.88 4.27
CA GLU A 76 -2.09 -7.03 3.73
C GLU A 76 -3.07 -6.57 2.66
N MET A 77 -3.22 -7.35 1.59
CA MET A 77 -4.24 -7.11 0.57
C MET A 77 -5.42 -8.06 0.76
N GLU A 78 -6.58 -7.52 1.14
CA GLU A 78 -7.82 -8.28 1.23
C GLU A 78 -8.38 -8.60 -0.17
N HIS A 79 -7.97 -9.73 -0.76
CA HIS A 79 -8.61 -10.30 -1.94
C HIS A 79 -9.94 -10.98 -1.56
N VAL A 80 -11.08 -10.27 -1.61
CA VAL A 80 -12.38 -10.94 -1.36
C VAL A 80 -13.43 -10.72 -2.46
N PRO A 81 -13.33 -11.43 -3.59
CA PRO A 81 -14.48 -11.58 -4.47
C PRO A 81 -15.38 -12.72 -3.95
N ARG A 82 -16.50 -12.33 -3.35
CA ARG A 82 -17.48 -13.26 -2.75
C ARG A 82 -18.52 -13.68 -3.79
N PHE A 83 -18.38 -14.87 -4.36
CA PHE A 83 -19.31 -15.40 -5.37
C PHE A 83 -20.31 -16.38 -4.76
N SER A 84 -21.59 -16.15 -5.04
CA SER A 84 -22.69 -17.04 -4.63
C SER A 84 -23.53 -17.43 -5.85
N ALA A 85 -23.73 -18.73 -6.05
CA ALA A 85 -24.53 -19.27 -7.14
C ALA A 85 -25.81 -19.94 -6.60
N ARG A 86 -26.91 -19.82 -7.34
CA ARG A 86 -28.16 -20.56 -7.09
C ARG A 86 -28.57 -21.31 -8.35
N LYS A 87 -29.18 -22.50 -8.18
CA LYS A 87 -29.71 -23.29 -9.30
C LYS A 87 -30.80 -22.48 -10.02
N LYS A 88 -30.59 -22.16 -11.29
CA LYS A 88 -31.63 -21.61 -12.15
C LYS A 88 -32.67 -22.72 -12.33
N GLN A 89 -33.84 -22.56 -11.73
CA GLN A 89 -34.97 -23.42 -12.07
C GLN A 89 -35.39 -23.00 -13.47
N GLU A 90 -34.97 -23.78 -14.47
CA GLU A 90 -35.65 -23.80 -15.75
C GLU A 90 -37.05 -24.33 -15.48
N THR A 91 -38.02 -23.41 -15.36
CA THR A 91 -39.43 -23.78 -15.44
C THR A 91 -39.67 -24.24 -16.88
N ALA A 92 -39.35 -25.50 -17.15
CA ALA A 92 -39.79 -26.20 -18.35
C ALA A 92 -41.29 -26.48 -18.17
N GLN A 93 -42.07 -25.60 -18.82
CA GLN A 93 -43.46 -25.69 -19.29
C GLN A 93 -44.49 -26.47 -18.47
#